data_AF-A0A3P5WZK1-F1
#
_entry.id   AF-A0A3P5WZK1-F1
#
_cell.length_a   1.000
_cell.length_b   1.000
_cell.length_c   1.000
_cell.angle_alpha   90.00
_cell.angle_beta   90.00
_cell.angle_gamma   90.00
#
_symmetry.space_group_name_H-M   'P 1'
#
loop_
_entity.id
_entity.type
_entity.pdbx_description
1 polymer ?
#
loop_
_entity_poly.entity_id
_entity_poly.type
_entity_poly.pdbx_seq_one_letter_code
_entity_poly.pdbx_strand_id
1 'polypeptide(L)'
;MSILSFRSNKPAPAPVATSDFVAGYSIEVMPRTAEKVESFAEILPVGTRVYIAHIDGTPIEEMVATAKRIAAEGFEVMPHFPARIIDDAATLEDWIARYQGEADVRSALLLAGGVAEPKGAFDNSMQLMDTGLFDKAGFTRLHVAGHPEGNRDIDVDGSDANVSEALRWKQAFSERTDAQMAIATQFCFEAQPVIEWAEALRANGIDLPVHIGIAGPGKLQTLIKFAIACGVGPSLRVLQKRAMDVTKLVLPYTPDDVVNELAAHKAANPDFAIEQIHIFPLGGIKTSAEWANAAATQAKVSAAR
;
A
#
# COMPACT_ATOMS: atom_id res chain seq x y z
N MET A 1 31.93 -21.38 30.28
CA MET A 1 30.83 -21.44 29.30
C MET A 1 30.45 -20.01 28.96
N SER A 2 31.10 -19.42 27.94
CA SER A 2 30.80 -18.06 27.49
C SER A 2 29.91 -18.17 26.25
N ILE A 3 28.65 -17.77 26.37
CA ILE A 3 27.75 -17.63 25.22
C ILE A 3 27.91 -16.18 24.76
N LEU A 4 28.88 -15.97 23.87
CA LEU A 4 29.01 -14.73 23.12
C LEU A 4 27.79 -14.59 22.20
N SER A 5 26.90 -13.67 22.55
CA SER A 5 25.81 -13.22 21.67
C SER A 5 26.41 -12.35 20.57
N PHE A 6 26.47 -12.89 19.35
CA PHE A 6 26.73 -12.09 18.16
C PHE A 6 25.48 -11.26 17.85
N ARG A 7 25.41 -10.04 18.40
CA ARG A 7 24.55 -8.99 17.82
C ARG A 7 25.01 -8.76 16.38
N SER A 8 24.11 -8.92 15.41
CA SER A 8 24.40 -8.51 14.05
C SER A 8 24.68 -7.01 14.05
N ASN A 9 25.90 -6.65 13.69
CA ASN A 9 26.38 -5.28 13.64
C ASN A 9 26.04 -4.69 12.25
N LYS A 10 24.78 -4.81 11.80
CA LYS A 10 24.33 -4.06 10.63
C LYS A 10 24.23 -2.59 11.08
N PRO A 11 25.01 -1.67 10.50
CA PRO A 11 24.87 -0.26 10.84
C PRO A 11 23.44 0.17 10.52
N ALA A 12 22.78 0.83 11.48
CA ALA A 12 21.51 1.49 11.21
C ALA A 12 21.73 2.51 10.07
N PRO A 13 20.77 2.65 9.15
CA PRO A 13 20.93 3.58 8.04
C PRO A 13 21.16 5.00 8.55
N ALA A 14 21.86 5.80 7.74
CA ALA A 14 21.96 7.21 8.02
C ALA A 14 20.54 7.83 8.00
N PRO A 15 20.20 8.74 8.93
CA PRO A 15 18.89 9.38 9.02
C PRO A 15 18.39 10.01 7.70
N VAL A 16 19.30 10.38 6.81
CA VAL A 16 19.02 10.93 5.46
C VAL A 16 18.44 9.88 4.52
N ALA A 17 18.99 8.66 4.52
CA ALA A 17 18.47 7.59 3.66
C ALA A 17 17.03 7.22 4.06
N THR A 18 16.75 7.17 5.37
CA THR A 18 15.39 6.92 5.87
C THR A 18 14.44 8.07 5.54
N SER A 19 14.87 9.33 5.69
CA SER A 19 13.99 10.47 5.38
C SER A 19 13.59 10.51 3.91
N ASP A 20 14.55 10.28 3.02
CA ASP A 20 14.31 10.32 1.57
C ASP A 20 13.43 9.14 1.13
N PHE A 21 13.59 7.98 1.78
CA PHE A 21 12.76 6.80 1.53
C PHE A 21 11.30 6.97 1.98
N VAL A 22 11.06 7.76 3.04
CA VAL A 22 9.71 8.02 3.57
C VAL A 22 9.07 9.27 2.94
N ALA A 23 9.87 10.19 2.39
CA ALA A 23 9.38 11.38 1.72
C ALA A 23 8.44 11.01 0.56
N GLY A 24 7.36 11.78 0.41
CA GLY A 24 6.35 11.51 -0.63
C GLY A 24 5.48 10.28 -0.37
N TYR A 25 5.42 9.77 0.86
CA TYR A 25 4.54 8.65 1.22
C TYR A 25 3.08 8.90 0.79
N SER A 26 2.35 7.82 0.52
CA SER A 26 0.89 7.83 0.42
C SER A 26 0.27 7.14 1.63
N ILE A 27 -1.02 7.36 1.88
CA ILE A 27 -1.73 6.77 3.03
C ILE A 27 -3.10 6.26 2.62
N GLU A 28 -3.53 5.15 3.23
CA GLU A 28 -4.86 4.57 3.03
C GLU A 28 -5.88 5.08 4.04
N VAL A 29 -7.13 5.30 3.62
CA VAL A 29 -8.27 5.57 4.49
C VAL A 29 -9.48 4.76 4.05
N MET A 30 -10.49 4.70 4.92
CA MET A 30 -11.84 4.23 4.59
C MET A 30 -12.83 5.34 4.94
N PRO A 31 -14.02 5.42 4.33
CA PRO A 31 -15.01 6.46 4.66
C PRO A 31 -15.22 6.65 6.17
N ARG A 32 -15.51 5.56 6.89
CA ARG A 32 -15.72 5.58 8.35
C ARG A 32 -14.51 6.01 9.20
N THR A 33 -13.29 5.82 8.69
CA THR A 33 -12.08 6.25 9.41
C THR A 33 -11.70 7.69 9.04
N ALA A 34 -11.95 8.10 7.80
CA ALA A 34 -11.79 9.47 7.33
C ALA A 34 -12.72 10.45 8.07
N GLU A 35 -13.94 10.03 8.42
CA GLU A 35 -14.86 10.83 9.27
C GLU A 35 -14.29 11.21 10.63
N LYS A 36 -13.34 10.42 11.17
CA LYS A 36 -12.71 10.67 12.47
C LYS A 36 -11.52 11.64 12.39
N VAL A 37 -11.09 11.98 11.19
CA VAL A 37 -10.08 13.00 10.95
C VAL A 37 -10.81 14.33 10.82
N GLU A 38 -10.42 15.35 11.57
CA GLU A 38 -11.04 16.68 11.50
C GLU A 38 -10.58 17.41 10.24
N SER A 39 -9.26 17.47 10.02
CA SER A 39 -8.65 17.97 8.79
C SER A 39 -7.45 17.12 8.39
N PHE A 40 -7.42 16.70 7.13
CA PHE A 40 -6.26 16.06 6.52
C PHE A 40 -5.12 17.07 6.30
N ALA A 41 -5.45 18.32 5.99
CA ALA A 41 -4.46 19.41 5.81
C ALA A 41 -3.61 19.68 7.05
N GLU A 42 -4.13 19.37 8.25
CA GLU A 42 -3.39 19.52 9.51
C GLU A 42 -2.41 18.38 9.80
N ILE A 43 -2.60 17.21 9.17
CA ILE A 43 -1.84 16.00 9.51
C ILE A 43 -1.03 15.44 8.33
N LEU A 44 -1.37 15.79 7.09
CA LEU A 44 -0.67 15.31 5.89
C LEU A 44 0.07 16.47 5.19
N PRO A 45 1.28 16.21 4.66
CA PRO A 45 1.93 17.14 3.74
C PRO A 45 1.05 17.42 2.51
N VAL A 46 1.04 18.67 2.05
CA VAL A 46 0.34 19.05 0.82
C VAL A 46 0.76 18.17 -0.36
N GLY A 47 -0.20 17.72 -1.16
CA GLY A 47 0.03 16.83 -2.29
C GLY A 47 0.19 15.34 -1.92
N THR A 48 0.06 14.97 -0.65
CA THR A 48 0.01 13.56 -0.25
C THR A 48 -1.12 12.85 -0.98
N ARG A 49 -0.82 11.70 -1.58
CA ARG A 49 -1.85 10.85 -2.20
C ARG A 49 -2.57 10.03 -1.13
N VAL A 50 -3.89 10.11 -1.14
CA VAL A 50 -4.75 9.40 -0.22
C VAL A 50 -5.55 8.34 -0.97
N TYR A 51 -5.36 7.09 -0.56
CA TYR A 51 -6.08 5.94 -1.10
C TYR A 51 -7.37 5.76 -0.33
N ILE A 52 -8.48 5.51 -1.02
CA ILE A 52 -9.77 5.23 -0.37
C ILE A 52 -10.13 3.77 -0.60
N ALA A 53 -9.99 2.98 0.45
CA ALA A 53 -10.29 1.56 0.42
C ALA A 53 -11.80 1.33 0.29
N HIS A 54 -12.19 0.66 -0.79
CA HIS A 54 -13.56 0.20 -1.04
C HIS A 54 -13.66 -1.26 -0.65
N ILE A 55 -14.41 -1.54 0.41
CA ILE A 55 -14.70 -2.89 0.87
C ILE A 55 -16.15 -3.25 0.59
N ASP A 56 -16.45 -4.55 0.58
CA ASP A 56 -17.81 -4.99 0.37
C ASP A 56 -18.77 -4.43 1.42
N GLY A 57 -19.94 -3.98 0.96
CA GLY A 57 -20.97 -3.36 1.79
C GLY A 57 -20.79 -1.86 2.03
N THR A 58 -19.73 -1.22 1.51
CA THR A 58 -19.62 0.25 1.48
C THR A 58 -20.30 0.80 0.22
N PRO A 59 -21.36 1.63 0.34
CA PRO A 59 -22.01 2.24 -0.80
C PRO A 59 -21.08 3.18 -1.58
N ILE A 60 -21.27 3.28 -2.90
CA ILE A 60 -20.48 4.19 -3.74
C ILE A 60 -20.64 5.66 -3.30
N GLU A 61 -21.80 6.02 -2.75
CA GLU A 61 -22.08 7.36 -2.23
C GLU A 61 -21.13 7.76 -1.10
N GLU A 62 -20.83 6.84 -0.17
CA GLU A 62 -19.88 7.08 0.92
C GLU A 62 -18.45 7.27 0.37
N MET A 63 -18.10 6.48 -0.65
CA MET A 63 -16.79 6.55 -1.28
C MET A 63 -16.58 7.88 -2.02
N VAL A 64 -17.56 8.29 -2.83
CA VAL A 64 -17.52 9.55 -3.59
C VAL A 64 -17.54 10.76 -2.65
N ALA A 65 -18.33 10.73 -1.58
CA ALA A 65 -18.34 11.79 -0.57
C ALA A 65 -16.96 11.92 0.12
N THR A 66 -16.31 10.80 0.42
CA THR A 66 -14.96 10.78 0.98
C THR A 66 -13.94 11.34 -0.01
N ALA A 67 -14.00 10.94 -1.29
CA ALA A 67 -13.14 11.46 -2.34
C ALA A 67 -13.28 12.98 -2.50
N LYS A 68 -14.52 13.46 -2.59
CA LYS A 68 -14.82 14.90 -2.70
C LYS A 68 -14.24 15.70 -1.55
N ARG A 69 -14.42 15.21 -0.32
CA ARG A 69 -13.87 15.87 0.87
C ARG A 69 -12.34 15.97 0.81
N ILE A 70 -11.67 14.85 0.55
CA ILE A 70 -10.20 14.82 0.54
C ILE A 70 -9.64 15.69 -0.59
N ALA A 71 -10.26 15.64 -1.77
CA ALA A 71 -9.89 16.51 -2.90
C ALA A 71 -10.09 18.00 -2.57
N ALA A 72 -11.19 18.36 -1.90
CA ALA A 72 -11.46 19.73 -1.47
C ALA A 72 -10.45 20.27 -0.44
N GLU A 73 -9.81 19.38 0.33
CA GLU A 73 -8.70 19.72 1.23
C GLU A 73 -7.33 19.79 0.50
N GLY A 74 -7.30 19.60 -0.83
CA GLY A 74 -6.12 19.81 -1.68
C GLY A 74 -5.23 18.59 -1.88
N PHE A 75 -5.76 17.38 -1.66
CA PHE A 75 -5.01 16.12 -1.78
C PHE A 75 -5.35 15.37 -3.06
N GLU A 76 -4.38 14.60 -3.57
CA GLU A 76 -4.64 13.64 -4.63
C GLU A 76 -5.40 12.44 -4.09
N VAL A 77 -6.50 12.06 -4.76
CA VAL A 77 -7.34 10.95 -4.33
C VAL A 77 -7.19 9.77 -5.28
N MET A 78 -7.05 8.57 -4.71
CA MET A 78 -7.01 7.31 -5.45
C MET A 78 -8.00 6.29 -4.84
N PRO A 79 -9.26 6.24 -5.29
CA PRO A 79 -10.19 5.22 -4.84
C PRO A 79 -9.79 3.83 -5.33
N HIS A 80 -10.15 2.81 -4.55
CA HIS A 80 -10.03 1.43 -4.95
C HIS A 80 -11.23 1.04 -5.82
N PHE A 81 -10.95 0.25 -6.86
CA PHE A 81 -11.95 -0.42 -7.69
C PHE A 81 -11.81 -1.94 -7.52
N PRO A 82 -12.52 -2.53 -6.54
CA PRO A 82 -12.60 -3.98 -6.35
C PRO A 82 -13.50 -4.64 -7.41
N ALA A 83 -12.90 -5.34 -8.36
CA ALA A 83 -13.59 -5.96 -9.49
C ALA A 83 -14.79 -6.84 -9.07
N ARG A 84 -14.59 -7.69 -8.06
CA ARG A 84 -15.57 -8.70 -7.63
C ARG A 84 -16.84 -8.17 -6.97
N ILE A 85 -16.92 -6.87 -6.67
CA ILE A 85 -18.16 -6.25 -6.18
C ILE A 85 -18.78 -5.28 -7.20
N ILE A 86 -18.21 -5.18 -8.40
CA ILE A 86 -18.75 -4.37 -9.48
C ILE A 86 -19.59 -5.30 -10.36
N ASP A 87 -20.87 -4.98 -10.49
CA ASP A 87 -21.85 -5.85 -11.15
C ASP A 87 -21.55 -6.02 -12.64
N ASP A 88 -21.23 -4.93 -13.34
CA ASP A 88 -20.97 -4.92 -14.78
C ASP A 88 -20.20 -3.65 -15.23
N ALA A 89 -19.93 -3.58 -16.54
CA ALA A 89 -19.23 -2.44 -17.14
C ALA A 89 -20.00 -1.12 -17.03
N ALA A 90 -21.34 -1.14 -17.01
CA ALA A 90 -22.15 0.07 -16.85
C ALA A 90 -22.02 0.63 -15.42
N THR A 91 -21.95 -0.26 -14.43
CA THR A 91 -21.69 0.09 -13.03
C THR A 91 -20.28 0.68 -12.87
N LEU A 92 -19.27 0.08 -13.52
CA LEU A 92 -17.92 0.64 -13.55
C LEU A 92 -17.89 2.05 -14.16
N GLU A 93 -18.57 2.26 -15.30
CA GLU A 93 -18.66 3.55 -15.96
C GLU A 93 -19.35 4.61 -15.08
N ASP A 94 -20.44 4.24 -14.38
CA ASP A 94 -21.12 5.12 -13.41
C ASP A 94 -20.17 5.50 -12.26
N TRP A 95 -19.46 4.54 -11.66
CA TRP A 95 -18.54 4.83 -10.56
C TRP A 95 -17.43 5.78 -11.01
N ILE A 96 -16.83 5.53 -12.17
CA ILE A 96 -15.82 6.42 -12.78
C ILE A 96 -16.39 7.83 -12.96
N ALA A 97 -17.57 7.96 -13.56
CA ALA A 97 -18.20 9.25 -13.82
C ALA A 97 -18.50 10.03 -12.53
N ARG A 98 -18.95 9.35 -11.47
CA ARG A 98 -19.21 9.99 -10.17
C ARG A 98 -17.94 10.51 -9.51
N TYR A 99 -16.87 9.71 -9.48
CA TYR A 99 -15.59 10.16 -8.92
C TYR A 99 -15.02 11.36 -9.67
N GLN A 100 -15.15 11.39 -11.01
CA GLN A 100 -14.73 12.53 -11.82
C GLN A 100 -15.60 13.76 -11.59
N GLY A 101 -16.92 13.61 -11.65
CA GLY A 101 -17.86 14.72 -11.52
C GLY A 101 -17.79 15.41 -10.15
N GLU A 102 -17.55 14.65 -9.08
CA GLU A 102 -17.58 15.18 -7.72
C GLU A 102 -16.19 15.56 -7.17
N ALA A 103 -15.10 14.98 -7.69
CA ALA A 103 -13.77 15.11 -7.11
C ALA A 103 -12.62 15.19 -8.13
N ASP A 104 -12.90 15.26 -9.45
CA ASP A 104 -11.91 15.26 -10.55
C ASP A 104 -10.85 14.14 -10.44
N VAL A 105 -11.27 12.96 -9.95
CA VAL A 105 -10.37 11.81 -9.78
C VAL A 105 -9.90 11.30 -11.13
N ARG A 106 -8.56 11.21 -11.32
CA ARG A 106 -7.92 10.61 -12.50
C ARG A 106 -6.95 9.48 -12.16
N SER A 107 -7.07 8.96 -10.94
CA SER A 107 -6.21 7.93 -10.39
C SER A 107 -7.05 6.79 -9.82
N ALA A 108 -6.63 5.53 -9.98
CA ALA A 108 -7.33 4.37 -9.42
C ALA A 108 -6.37 3.32 -8.89
N LEU A 109 -6.76 2.61 -7.82
CA LEU A 109 -6.16 1.31 -7.48
C LEU A 109 -7.09 0.19 -7.93
N LEU A 110 -6.63 -0.63 -8.88
CA LEU A 110 -7.41 -1.73 -9.44
C LEU A 110 -7.02 -3.04 -8.77
N LEU A 111 -8.00 -3.75 -8.21
CA LEU A 111 -7.78 -4.98 -7.45
C LEU A 111 -8.96 -5.95 -7.62
N ALA A 112 -8.74 -7.24 -7.34
CA ALA A 112 -9.80 -8.23 -7.48
C ALA A 112 -10.93 -8.01 -6.46
N GLY A 113 -10.58 -7.78 -5.19
CA GLY A 113 -11.55 -7.62 -4.09
C GLY A 113 -11.62 -8.89 -3.23
N GLY A 114 -11.93 -8.72 -1.95
CA GLY A 114 -11.84 -9.80 -0.95
C GLY A 114 -13.03 -10.75 -0.86
N VAL A 115 -14.04 -10.60 -1.74
CA VAL A 115 -15.18 -11.53 -1.75
C VAL A 115 -14.80 -12.81 -2.51
N ALA A 116 -15.21 -13.96 -1.96
CA ALA A 116 -14.86 -15.26 -2.53
C ALA A 116 -15.48 -15.47 -3.91
N GLU A 117 -16.78 -15.20 -4.01
CA GLU A 117 -17.54 -15.26 -5.26
C GLU A 117 -17.76 -13.85 -5.81
N PRO A 118 -17.42 -13.60 -7.08
CA PRO A 118 -17.78 -12.35 -7.76
C PRO A 118 -19.29 -12.11 -7.71
N LYS A 119 -19.71 -10.88 -7.41
CA LYS A 119 -21.11 -10.47 -7.44
C LYS A 119 -21.64 -10.26 -8.86
N GLY A 120 -20.74 -10.01 -9.79
CA GLY A 120 -21.07 -9.64 -11.17
C GLY A 120 -20.09 -10.20 -12.19
N ALA A 121 -19.92 -9.43 -13.27
CA ALA A 121 -19.20 -9.85 -14.46
C ALA A 121 -17.68 -9.95 -14.30
N PHE A 122 -17.11 -9.36 -13.24
CA PHE A 122 -15.67 -9.26 -13.07
C PHE A 122 -15.15 -10.10 -11.90
N ASP A 123 -14.16 -10.97 -12.16
CA ASP A 123 -13.49 -11.78 -11.14
C ASP A 123 -12.10 -11.25 -10.75
N ASN A 124 -11.52 -10.36 -11.57
CA ASN A 124 -10.17 -9.85 -11.37
C ASN A 124 -9.98 -8.42 -11.95
N SER A 125 -8.89 -7.76 -11.52
CA SER A 125 -8.59 -6.38 -11.92
C SER A 125 -8.23 -6.20 -13.40
N MET A 126 -7.71 -7.22 -14.06
CA MET A 126 -7.31 -7.15 -15.48
C MET A 126 -8.55 -6.97 -16.37
N GLN A 127 -9.67 -7.57 -15.99
CA GLN A 127 -10.94 -7.39 -16.70
C GLN A 127 -11.48 -5.95 -16.60
N LEU A 128 -11.25 -5.25 -15.48
CA LEU A 128 -11.57 -3.82 -15.37
C LEU A 128 -10.71 -3.00 -16.33
N MET A 129 -9.42 -3.33 -16.43
CA MET A 129 -8.47 -2.66 -17.32
C MET A 129 -8.81 -2.88 -18.80
N ASP A 130 -9.18 -4.11 -19.17
CA ASP A 130 -9.55 -4.48 -20.55
C ASP A 130 -10.86 -3.83 -21.03
N THR A 131 -11.68 -3.26 -20.14
CA THR A 131 -12.89 -2.52 -20.55
C THR A 131 -12.56 -1.26 -21.36
N GLY A 132 -11.36 -0.68 -21.20
CA GLY A 132 -11.00 0.61 -21.78
C GLY A 132 -11.72 1.82 -21.17
N LEU A 133 -12.53 1.63 -20.13
CA LEU A 133 -13.32 2.72 -19.53
C LEU A 133 -12.46 3.76 -18.83
N PHE A 134 -11.36 3.34 -18.20
CA PHE A 134 -10.41 4.26 -17.56
C PHE A 134 -9.70 5.16 -18.59
N ASP A 135 -9.30 4.60 -19.74
CA ASP A 135 -8.69 5.34 -20.84
C ASP A 135 -9.69 6.33 -21.47
N LYS A 136 -10.91 5.87 -21.77
CA LYS A 136 -12.01 6.71 -22.26
C LYS A 136 -12.31 7.89 -21.31
N ALA A 137 -12.19 7.67 -20.01
CA ALA A 137 -12.38 8.69 -18.99
C ALA A 137 -11.16 9.58 -18.76
N GLY A 138 -9.99 9.28 -19.35
CA GLY A 138 -8.78 10.06 -19.19
C GLY A 138 -8.10 9.89 -17.82
N PHE A 139 -8.16 8.69 -17.23
CA PHE A 139 -7.36 8.35 -16.06
C PHE A 139 -5.89 8.30 -16.44
N THR A 140 -5.07 9.10 -15.76
CA THR A 140 -3.63 9.23 -16.07
C THR A 140 -2.75 8.35 -15.19
N ARG A 141 -3.32 7.70 -14.16
CA ARG A 141 -2.57 6.86 -13.22
C ARG A 141 -3.39 5.67 -12.75
N LEU A 142 -2.86 4.46 -12.94
CA LEU A 142 -3.52 3.21 -12.56
C LEU A 142 -2.57 2.34 -11.74
N HIS A 143 -2.89 2.15 -10.47
CA HIS A 143 -2.13 1.25 -9.61
C HIS A 143 -2.78 -0.12 -9.60
N VAL A 144 -1.98 -1.15 -9.34
CA VAL A 144 -2.42 -2.55 -9.28
C VAL A 144 -1.91 -3.22 -8.02
N ALA A 145 -2.65 -4.17 -7.48
CA ALA A 145 -2.23 -4.89 -6.27
C ALA A 145 -1.00 -5.78 -6.53
N GLY A 146 -0.10 -5.83 -5.54
CA GLY A 146 1.04 -6.75 -5.44
C GLY A 146 1.11 -7.48 -4.09
N HIS A 147 1.72 -8.67 -4.08
CA HIS A 147 1.74 -9.56 -2.92
C HIS A 147 3.17 -10.07 -2.63
N PRO A 148 3.98 -9.33 -1.85
CA PRO A 148 5.36 -9.70 -1.57
C PRO A 148 5.53 -11.04 -0.85
N GLU A 149 4.47 -11.51 -0.19
CA GLU A 149 4.45 -12.76 0.58
C GLU A 149 3.52 -13.82 -0.05
N GLY A 150 3.18 -13.64 -1.34
CA GLY A 150 2.20 -14.48 -2.05
C GLY A 150 0.76 -14.19 -1.66
N ASN A 151 -0.19 -14.91 -2.28
CA ASN A 151 -1.62 -14.78 -1.98
C ASN A 151 -2.34 -16.12 -2.12
N ARG A 152 -2.79 -16.70 -0.99
CA ARG A 152 -3.44 -18.02 -0.94
C ARG A 152 -4.84 -18.07 -1.54
N ASP A 153 -5.49 -16.92 -1.73
CA ASP A 153 -6.78 -16.85 -2.42
C ASP A 153 -6.60 -16.95 -3.93
N ILE A 154 -5.39 -16.66 -4.43
CA ILE A 154 -5.01 -16.75 -5.85
C ILE A 154 -4.28 -18.07 -6.12
N ASP A 155 -3.28 -18.39 -5.31
CA ASP A 155 -2.44 -19.58 -5.42
C ASP A 155 -2.66 -20.49 -4.19
N VAL A 156 -3.72 -21.30 -4.24
CA VAL A 156 -4.16 -22.16 -3.12
C VAL A 156 -3.08 -23.19 -2.71
N ASP A 157 -2.30 -23.64 -3.69
CA ASP A 157 -1.18 -24.59 -3.51
C ASP A 157 0.04 -23.97 -2.82
N GLY A 158 0.05 -22.64 -2.62
CA GLY A 158 1.15 -21.89 -2.01
C GLY A 158 2.30 -21.60 -2.97
N SER A 159 2.12 -21.80 -4.28
CA SER A 159 3.02 -21.26 -5.29
C SER A 159 2.79 -19.75 -5.49
N ASP A 160 3.58 -19.14 -6.37
CA ASP A 160 3.38 -17.76 -6.82
C ASP A 160 3.05 -17.69 -8.32
N ALA A 161 2.55 -18.79 -8.90
CA ALA A 161 2.41 -18.93 -10.35
C ALA A 161 1.40 -17.93 -10.92
N ASN A 162 0.18 -17.89 -10.37
CA ASN A 162 -0.89 -17.04 -10.87
C ASN A 162 -0.67 -15.57 -10.50
N VAL A 163 -0.18 -15.26 -9.29
CA VAL A 163 0.20 -13.88 -8.96
C VAL A 163 1.31 -13.34 -9.87
N SER A 164 2.30 -14.17 -10.22
CA SER A 164 3.38 -13.77 -11.14
C SER A 164 2.87 -13.59 -12.57
N GLU A 165 1.99 -14.47 -13.04
CA GLU A 165 1.36 -14.33 -14.36
C GLU A 165 0.52 -13.06 -14.45
N ALA A 166 -0.28 -12.75 -13.43
CA ALA A 166 -1.06 -11.52 -13.38
C ALA A 166 -0.17 -10.27 -13.41
N LEU A 167 0.99 -10.28 -12.74
CA LEU A 167 1.93 -9.16 -12.80
C LEU A 167 2.62 -9.02 -14.16
N ARG A 168 2.97 -10.13 -14.83
CA ARG A 168 3.47 -10.10 -16.21
C ARG A 168 2.42 -9.53 -17.17
N TRP A 169 1.16 -9.90 -17.00
CA TRP A 169 0.06 -9.32 -17.78
C TRP A 169 -0.04 -7.81 -17.55
N LYS A 170 0.04 -7.35 -16.29
CA LYS A 170 -0.04 -5.91 -15.94
C LYS A 170 1.18 -5.13 -16.45
N GLN A 171 2.35 -5.75 -16.50
CA GLN A 171 3.53 -5.19 -17.16
C GLN A 171 3.29 -5.03 -18.67
N ALA A 172 2.82 -6.07 -19.36
CA ALA A 172 2.50 -5.96 -20.79
C ALA A 172 1.40 -4.92 -21.06
N PHE A 173 0.46 -4.73 -20.13
CA PHE A 173 -0.53 -3.66 -20.21
C PHE A 173 0.13 -2.28 -20.11
N SER A 174 1.09 -2.09 -19.20
CA SER A 174 1.74 -0.78 -18.99
C SER A 174 2.52 -0.31 -20.22
N GLU A 175 3.03 -1.24 -21.03
CA GLU A 175 3.75 -0.95 -22.28
C GLU A 175 2.85 -0.47 -23.43
N ARG A 176 1.52 -0.67 -23.31
CA ARG A 176 0.53 -0.32 -24.34
C ARG A 176 -0.45 0.78 -23.91
N THR A 177 -0.23 1.40 -22.76
CA THR A 177 -1.01 2.55 -22.25
C THR A 177 -0.08 3.72 -21.97
N ASP A 178 -0.61 4.94 -21.96
CA ASP A 178 0.07 6.14 -21.49
C ASP A 178 -0.19 6.43 -20.00
N ALA A 179 -1.04 5.65 -19.33
CA ALA A 179 -1.28 5.76 -17.90
C ALA A 179 -0.04 5.40 -17.10
N GLN A 180 0.29 6.22 -16.10
CA GLN A 180 1.37 5.92 -15.17
C GLN A 180 0.94 4.77 -14.25
N MET A 181 1.65 3.65 -14.33
CA MET A 181 1.32 2.45 -13.56
C MET A 181 2.33 2.17 -12.47
N ALA A 182 1.84 1.62 -11.35
CA ALA A 182 2.68 1.15 -10.26
C ALA A 182 2.02 -0.02 -9.53
N ILE A 183 2.82 -0.87 -8.91
CA ILE A 183 2.35 -1.95 -8.05
C ILE A 183 2.23 -1.40 -6.62
N ALA A 184 1.02 -1.33 -6.08
CA ALA A 184 0.79 -1.05 -4.66
C ALA A 184 0.68 -2.38 -3.91
N THR A 185 1.57 -2.63 -2.96
CA THR A 185 1.61 -3.94 -2.30
C THR A 185 0.69 -4.01 -1.09
N GLN A 186 0.31 -5.23 -0.71
CA GLN A 186 -0.11 -5.51 0.66
C GLN A 186 1.00 -5.11 1.65
N PHE A 187 0.64 -4.74 2.89
CA PHE A 187 1.63 -4.44 3.91
C PHE A 187 2.41 -5.68 4.35
N CYS A 188 3.62 -5.45 4.84
CA CYS A 188 4.53 -6.46 5.39
C CYS A 188 5.13 -6.00 6.72
N PHE A 189 5.69 -6.93 7.50
CA PHE A 189 6.41 -6.64 8.74
C PHE A 189 7.92 -6.98 8.70
N GLU A 190 8.40 -7.60 7.62
CA GLU A 190 9.81 -7.98 7.42
C GLU A 190 10.32 -7.39 6.09
N ALA A 191 11.52 -6.79 6.08
CA ALA A 191 12.08 -6.19 4.86
C ALA A 191 12.64 -7.23 3.89
N GLN A 192 13.21 -8.32 4.39
CA GLN A 192 13.91 -9.30 3.56
C GLN A 192 13.00 -9.97 2.51
N PRO A 193 11.78 -10.46 2.83
CA PRO A 193 10.88 -11.02 1.82
C PRO A 193 10.50 -10.00 0.74
N VAL A 194 10.35 -8.73 1.12
CA VAL A 194 10.06 -7.65 0.18
C VAL A 194 11.21 -7.40 -0.79
N ILE A 195 12.44 -7.39 -0.27
CA ILE A 195 13.65 -7.23 -1.08
C ILE A 195 13.75 -8.36 -2.10
N GLU A 196 13.64 -9.60 -1.64
CA GLU A 196 13.69 -10.80 -2.49
C GLU A 196 12.59 -10.77 -3.56
N TRP A 197 11.37 -10.40 -3.18
CA TRP A 197 10.26 -10.27 -4.12
C TRP A 197 10.49 -9.18 -5.16
N ALA A 198 10.93 -7.99 -4.76
CA ALA A 198 11.19 -6.89 -5.68
C ALA A 198 12.35 -7.16 -6.64
N GLU A 199 13.39 -7.87 -6.19
CA GLU A 199 14.47 -8.37 -7.06
C GLU A 199 13.94 -9.42 -8.05
N ALA A 200 13.07 -10.32 -7.58
CA ALA A 200 12.45 -11.34 -8.43
C ALA A 200 11.55 -10.72 -9.50
N LEU A 201 10.84 -9.61 -9.23
CA LEU A 201 10.06 -8.90 -10.26
C LEU A 201 10.94 -8.49 -11.44
N ARG A 202 12.07 -7.82 -11.17
CA ARG A 202 13.01 -7.38 -12.21
C ARG A 202 13.60 -8.57 -12.97
N ALA A 203 13.99 -9.63 -12.26
CA ALA A 203 14.49 -10.85 -12.88
C ALA A 203 13.47 -11.53 -13.82
N ASN A 204 12.17 -11.29 -13.61
CA ASN A 204 11.07 -11.79 -14.43
C ASN A 204 10.56 -10.77 -15.46
N GLY A 205 11.31 -9.68 -15.71
CA GLY A 205 10.97 -8.66 -16.71
C GLY A 205 9.77 -7.78 -16.32
N ILE A 206 9.45 -7.69 -15.03
CA ILE A 206 8.43 -6.78 -14.51
C ILE A 206 9.15 -5.53 -14.00
N ASP A 207 8.98 -4.44 -14.74
CA ASP A 207 9.70 -3.20 -14.52
C ASP A 207 8.87 -2.09 -13.86
N LEU A 208 7.58 -2.34 -13.63
CA LEU A 208 6.67 -1.45 -12.92
C LEU A 208 7.28 -0.98 -11.58
N PRO A 209 7.19 0.32 -11.25
CA PRO A 209 7.59 0.81 -9.94
C PRO A 209 6.71 0.23 -8.83
N VAL A 210 7.29 0.10 -7.64
CA VAL A 210 6.62 -0.48 -6.47
C VAL A 210 6.37 0.59 -5.41
N HIS A 211 5.12 0.69 -4.96
CA HIS A 211 4.71 1.40 -3.76
C HIS A 211 4.55 0.38 -2.63
N ILE A 212 5.54 0.30 -1.74
CA ILE A 212 5.59 -0.73 -0.70
C ILE A 212 4.63 -0.41 0.45
N GLY A 213 3.73 -1.34 0.72
CA GLY A 213 2.82 -1.31 1.85
C GLY A 213 3.54 -1.43 3.18
N ILE A 214 3.32 -0.47 4.08
CA ILE A 214 3.87 -0.47 5.43
C ILE A 214 2.74 -0.32 6.44
N ALA A 215 2.66 -1.24 7.39
CA ALA A 215 1.73 -1.13 8.51
C ALA A 215 2.16 0.03 9.43
N GLY A 216 1.31 1.05 9.54
CA GLY A 216 1.52 2.19 10.43
C GLY A 216 1.52 1.78 11.92
N PRO A 217 1.95 2.69 12.81
CA PRO A 217 2.03 2.38 14.23
C PRO A 217 0.69 1.96 14.82
N GLY A 218 0.70 0.96 15.71
CA GLY A 218 -0.55 0.42 16.26
C GLY A 218 -0.38 -0.59 17.38
N LYS A 219 -1.51 -0.98 17.98
CA LYS A 219 -1.54 -2.04 18.99
C LYS A 219 -1.26 -3.39 18.34
N LEU A 220 -0.41 -4.19 18.96
CA LEU A 220 -0.01 -5.49 18.42
C LEU A 220 -1.19 -6.41 18.10
N GLN A 221 -2.20 -6.46 18.98
CA GLN A 221 -3.42 -7.24 18.76
C GLN A 221 -4.19 -6.80 17.51
N THR A 222 -4.27 -5.49 17.27
CA THR A 222 -4.92 -4.92 16.08
C THR A 222 -4.15 -5.31 14.82
N LEU A 223 -2.83 -5.20 14.83
CA LEU A 223 -1.99 -5.58 13.70
C LEU A 223 -2.08 -7.06 13.36
N ILE A 224 -2.05 -7.95 14.37
CA ILE A 224 -2.22 -9.39 14.18
C ILE A 224 -3.58 -9.69 13.54
N LYS A 225 -4.65 -9.06 14.03
CA LYS A 225 -6.00 -9.24 13.47
C LYS A 225 -6.05 -8.87 11.99
N PHE A 226 -5.48 -7.73 11.61
CA PHE A 226 -5.46 -7.28 10.21
C PHE A 226 -4.56 -8.15 9.35
N ALA A 227 -3.37 -8.52 9.83
CA ALA A 227 -2.45 -9.38 9.09
C ALA A 227 -3.09 -10.73 8.74
N ILE A 228 -3.84 -11.34 9.67
CA ILE A 228 -4.61 -12.56 9.40
C ILE A 228 -5.71 -12.32 8.36
N ALA A 229 -6.50 -11.24 8.52
CA ALA A 229 -7.57 -10.90 7.59
C ALA A 229 -7.07 -10.59 6.17
N CYS A 230 -5.85 -10.07 6.05
CA CYS A 230 -5.21 -9.68 4.80
C CYS A 230 -4.28 -10.75 4.21
N GLY A 231 -4.17 -11.93 4.85
CA GLY A 231 -3.34 -13.03 4.36
C GLY A 231 -1.82 -12.82 4.49
N VAL A 232 -1.37 -11.86 5.30
CA VAL A 232 0.04 -11.51 5.51
C VAL A 232 0.66 -12.45 6.55
N GLY A 233 0.67 -13.75 6.23
CA GLY A 233 1.05 -14.82 7.15
C GLY A 233 2.55 -14.90 7.42
N PRO A 234 3.42 -14.98 6.39
CA PRO A 234 4.86 -15.20 6.56
C PRO A 234 5.56 -14.20 7.50
N SER A 235 5.23 -12.90 7.44
CA SER A 235 5.86 -11.89 8.33
C SER A 235 5.19 -11.70 9.70
N LEU A 236 4.11 -12.44 10.02
CA LEU A 236 3.52 -12.44 11.37
C LEU A 236 4.50 -12.88 12.46
N ARG A 237 5.56 -13.60 12.11
CA ARG A 237 6.58 -14.06 13.05
C ARG A 237 7.24 -12.91 13.81
N VAL A 238 7.39 -11.72 13.20
CA VAL A 238 7.90 -10.52 13.90
C VAL A 238 6.93 -10.10 15.01
N LEU A 239 5.63 -10.09 14.72
CA LEU A 239 4.60 -9.76 15.69
C LEU A 239 4.53 -10.81 16.82
N GLN A 240 4.66 -12.09 16.48
CA GLN A 240 4.70 -13.19 17.45
C GLN A 240 5.92 -13.10 18.38
N LYS A 241 7.13 -12.88 17.83
CA LYS A 241 8.35 -12.66 18.63
C LYS A 241 8.20 -11.48 19.58
N ARG A 242 7.58 -10.40 19.13
CA ARG A 242 7.29 -9.24 19.99
C ARG A 242 6.26 -9.56 21.07
N ALA A 243 5.24 -10.37 20.76
CA ALA A 243 4.24 -10.80 21.75
C ALA A 243 4.85 -11.63 22.89
N MET A 244 5.95 -12.34 22.64
CA MET A 244 6.70 -13.07 23.66
C MET A 244 7.50 -12.16 24.60
N ASP A 245 7.79 -10.92 24.20
CA ASP A 245 8.48 -9.93 25.02
C ASP A 245 7.46 -9.06 25.76
N VAL A 246 7.14 -9.47 26.99
CA VAL A 246 6.14 -8.81 27.85
C VAL A 246 6.43 -7.33 28.12
N THR A 247 7.69 -6.89 28.02
CA THR A 247 8.06 -5.48 28.18
C THR A 247 7.64 -4.62 26.99
N LYS A 248 7.52 -5.23 25.80
CA LYS A 248 7.15 -4.56 24.54
C LYS A 248 5.67 -4.63 24.23
N LEU A 249 4.88 -5.35 25.03
CA LEU A 249 3.41 -5.41 24.91
C LEU A 249 2.73 -4.09 25.27
N VAL A 250 3.37 -3.28 26.12
CA VAL A 250 2.82 -1.99 26.59
C VAL A 250 3.04 -0.87 25.55
N LEU A 251 4.09 -1.00 24.72
CA LEU A 251 4.44 0.01 23.72
C LEU A 251 3.82 -0.32 22.35
N PRO A 252 3.30 0.68 21.62
CA PRO A 252 2.78 0.48 20.27
C PRO A 252 3.88 -0.04 19.34
N TYR A 253 3.48 -0.89 18.38
CA TYR A 253 4.35 -1.23 17.26
C TYR A 253 4.59 0.01 16.40
N THR A 254 5.80 0.12 15.87
CA THR A 254 6.21 1.11 14.88
C THR A 254 6.96 0.39 13.76
N PRO A 255 6.87 0.85 12.51
CA PRO A 255 7.52 0.19 11.38
C PRO A 255 8.99 0.63 11.18
N ASP A 256 9.63 1.21 12.22
CA ASP A 256 10.97 1.79 12.10
C ASP A 256 12.00 0.77 11.58
N ASP A 257 12.01 -0.45 12.12
CA ASP A 257 12.98 -1.48 11.76
C ASP A 257 12.86 -1.88 10.27
N VAL A 258 11.64 -2.21 9.81
CA VAL A 258 11.39 -2.60 8.41
C VAL A 258 11.69 -1.46 7.44
N VAL A 259 11.31 -0.22 7.79
CA VAL A 259 11.54 0.96 6.95
C VAL A 259 13.04 1.28 6.86
N ASN A 260 13.76 1.21 7.98
CA ASN A 260 15.20 1.40 7.99
C ASN A 260 15.92 0.34 7.15
N GLU A 261 15.57 -0.94 7.30
CA GLU A 261 16.18 -2.00 6.49
C GLU A 261 15.95 -1.80 4.98
N LEU A 262 14.73 -1.44 4.58
CA LEU A 262 14.42 -1.13 3.18
C LEU A 262 15.15 0.12 2.67
N ALA A 263 15.22 1.18 3.47
CA ALA A 263 15.94 2.40 3.13
C ALA A 263 17.45 2.15 2.95
N ALA A 264 18.06 1.34 3.84
CA ALA A 264 19.45 0.93 3.70
C ALA A 264 19.68 0.13 2.41
N HIS A 265 18.77 -0.79 2.09
CA HIS A 265 18.86 -1.56 0.85
C HIS A 265 18.73 -0.67 -0.39
N LYS A 266 17.77 0.28 -0.43
CA LYS A 266 17.61 1.25 -1.53
C LYS A 266 18.85 2.15 -1.69
N ALA A 267 19.44 2.61 -0.60
CA ALA A 267 20.65 3.43 -0.63
C ALA A 267 21.86 2.66 -1.21
N ALA A 268 21.95 1.36 -0.94
CA ALA A 268 22.98 0.49 -1.51
C ALA A 268 22.68 0.05 -2.95
N ASN A 269 21.40 0.02 -3.36
CA ASN A 269 20.93 -0.45 -4.65
C ASN A 269 19.97 0.59 -5.28
N PRO A 270 20.49 1.63 -5.97
CA PRO A 270 19.68 2.71 -6.51
C PRO A 270 18.57 2.25 -7.47
N ASP A 271 18.80 1.17 -8.21
CA ASP A 271 17.84 0.59 -9.17
C ASP A 271 16.75 -0.29 -8.51
N PHE A 272 16.77 -0.42 -7.18
CA PHE A 272 15.76 -1.17 -6.43
C PHE A 272 14.35 -0.66 -6.73
N ALA A 273 13.42 -1.56 -7.03
CA ALA A 273 12.12 -1.23 -7.65
C ALA A 273 11.17 -0.42 -6.76
N ILE A 274 11.42 -0.36 -5.45
CA ILE A 274 10.61 0.43 -4.52
C ILE A 274 10.89 1.92 -4.75
N GLU A 275 9.85 2.62 -5.23
CA GLU A 275 9.86 4.06 -5.49
C GLU A 275 9.32 4.84 -4.29
N GLN A 276 8.30 4.30 -3.62
CA GLN A 276 7.56 5.02 -2.58
C GLN A 276 7.06 4.06 -1.51
N ILE A 277 6.83 4.56 -0.30
CA ILE A 277 6.05 3.83 0.71
C ILE A 277 4.56 4.20 0.64
N HIS A 278 3.72 3.23 0.98
CA HIS A 278 2.28 3.36 1.13
C HIS A 278 1.87 2.91 2.55
N ILE A 279 1.31 3.82 3.33
CA ILE A 279 1.01 3.61 4.74
C ILE A 279 -0.40 3.07 4.93
N PHE A 280 -0.51 1.91 5.57
CA PHE A 280 -1.77 1.36 6.08
C PHE A 280 -1.96 1.79 7.53
N PRO A 281 -2.88 2.73 7.86
CA PRO A 281 -2.96 3.30 9.20
C PRO A 281 -3.77 2.44 10.17
N LEU A 282 -3.33 1.20 10.37
CA LEU A 282 -4.04 0.18 11.15
C LEU A 282 -4.22 0.55 12.64
N GLY A 283 -3.38 1.43 13.18
CA GLY A 283 -3.54 2.00 14.53
C GLY A 283 -4.15 3.41 14.57
N GLY A 284 -4.53 3.98 13.42
CA GLY A 284 -5.14 5.30 13.29
C GLY A 284 -4.41 6.20 12.29
N ILE A 285 -5.18 6.98 11.54
CA ILE A 285 -4.69 7.87 10.47
C ILE A 285 -3.74 8.93 11.03
N LYS A 286 -4.16 9.65 12.08
CA LYS A 286 -3.35 10.71 12.71
C LYS A 286 -2.00 10.18 13.21
N THR A 287 -2.01 9.11 14.01
CA THR A 287 -0.77 8.50 14.53
C THR A 287 0.19 8.07 13.41
N SER A 288 -0.36 7.54 12.31
CA SER A 288 0.45 7.08 11.19
C SER A 288 1.02 8.23 10.38
N ALA A 289 0.25 9.30 10.18
CA ALA A 289 0.70 10.53 9.55
C ALA A 289 1.77 11.24 10.38
N GLU A 290 1.60 11.35 11.70
CA GLU A 290 2.59 11.92 12.61
C GLU A 290 3.92 11.17 12.55
N TRP A 291 3.87 9.82 12.58
CA TRP A 291 5.06 9.00 12.43
C TRP A 291 5.74 9.20 11.06
N ALA A 292 4.97 9.18 9.97
CA ALA A 292 5.53 9.33 8.62
C ALA A 292 6.15 10.72 8.41
N ASN A 293 5.50 11.78 8.89
CA ASN A 293 6.03 13.14 8.86
C ASN A 293 7.33 13.27 9.64
N ALA A 294 7.39 12.68 10.84
CA ALA A 294 8.61 12.68 11.64
C ALA A 294 9.74 11.93 10.93
N ALA A 295 9.46 10.74 10.38
CA ALA A 295 10.45 9.94 9.66
C ALA A 295 10.94 10.64 8.37
N ALA A 296 10.05 11.27 7.60
CA ALA A 296 10.39 12.05 6.40
C ALA A 296 11.22 13.32 6.69
N THR A 297 11.28 13.77 7.95
CA THR A 297 11.98 15.02 8.33
C THR A 297 13.17 14.81 9.25
N GLN A 298 13.47 13.57 9.69
CA GLN A 298 14.57 13.25 10.61
C GLN A 298 15.95 13.72 10.13
N ALA A 299 16.16 13.89 8.82
CA ALA A 299 17.38 14.47 8.25
C ALA A 299 17.58 15.98 8.51
N LYS A 300 16.49 16.75 8.65
CA LYS A 300 16.58 18.22 8.78
C LYS A 300 17.08 18.67 10.16
N VAL A 301 16.94 17.83 11.19
CA VAL A 301 17.32 18.17 12.57
C VAL A 301 18.78 17.81 12.88
N SER A 302 19.34 16.80 12.22
CA SER A 302 20.73 16.36 12.44
C SER A 302 21.77 17.21 11.71
N ALA A 303 21.40 17.87 10.60
CA ALA A 303 22.27 18.81 9.88
C ALA A 303 22.32 20.23 10.49
N ALA A 304 21.50 20.51 11.51
CA ALA A 304 21.40 21.80 12.19
C ALA A 304 22.06 21.80 13.59
N ARG A 305 22.91 20.82 13.89
CA ARG A 305 23.70 20.74 15.13
C ARG A 305 25.19 20.57 14.85
#